data_AF-A0A2M6ITV5-F1
#
_entry.id   AF-A0A2M6ITV5-F1
#
_cell.length_a   1.000
_cell.length_b   1.000
_cell.length_c   1.000
_cell.angle_alpha   90.00
_cell.angle_beta   90.00
_cell.angle_gamma   90.00
#
_symmetry.space_group_name_H-M   'P 1'
#
loop_
_entity.id
_entity.type
_entity.pdbx_description
1 polymer ?
#
loop_
_entity_poly.entity_id
_entity_poly.type
_entity_poly.pdbx_seq_one_letter_code
_entity_poly.pdbx_strand_id
1 'polypeptide(L)'
;MDKKRTQNKNYAFIDGQNLYMGTAKLEENPWKINLERFRIYFEQKYHVSNAYYFLGYVQEANQELYEKIQKAGFVLIFREHNTAMIGKKKGNVDSDIIFQIMKKLYKKEDFEKVILVSGDGDYKLLVDFLIEENRLEKVLFPNKKFASSLYKKLGSQYFDYLDN
;
A
#
# COMPACT_ATOMS: atom_id res chain seq x y z
N MET A 1 -8.07 -37.20 2.76
CA MET A 1 -8.37 -36.18 1.73
C MET A 1 -7.77 -34.88 2.21
N ASP A 2 -6.56 -34.58 1.75
CA ASP A 2 -5.89 -33.34 2.10
C ASP A 2 -6.65 -32.17 1.46
N LYS A 3 -7.30 -31.36 2.30
CA LYS A 3 -7.73 -30.02 1.90
C LYS A 3 -6.47 -29.31 1.41
N LYS A 4 -6.32 -29.16 0.09
CA LYS A 4 -5.41 -28.15 -0.49
C LYS A 4 -5.64 -26.88 0.33
N ARG A 5 -4.64 -26.44 1.10
CA ARG A 5 -4.64 -25.10 1.69
C ARG A 5 -4.88 -24.17 0.51
N THR A 6 -6.08 -23.61 0.40
CA THR A 6 -6.30 -22.41 -0.38
C THR A 6 -5.32 -21.41 0.22
N GLN A 7 -4.20 -21.17 -0.46
CA GLN A 7 -3.24 -20.16 -0.04
C GLN A 7 -4.04 -18.87 0.13
N ASN A 8 -4.09 -18.36 1.35
CA ASN A 8 -4.82 -17.14 1.68
C ASN A 8 -4.45 -16.07 0.65
N LYS A 9 -5.41 -15.59 -0.14
CA LYS A 9 -5.11 -14.64 -1.22
C LYS A 9 -5.28 -13.23 -0.70
N ASN A 10 -4.23 -12.66 -0.12
CA ASN A 10 -4.27 -11.26 0.34
C ASN A 10 -3.92 -10.30 -0.81
N TYR A 11 -4.49 -9.10 -0.76
CA TYR A 11 -4.16 -8.01 -1.67
C TYR A 11 -3.44 -6.89 -0.90
N ALA A 12 -2.36 -6.37 -1.47
CA ALA A 12 -1.62 -5.24 -0.93
C ALA A 12 -1.92 -3.96 -1.70
N PHE A 13 -2.10 -2.86 -0.99
CA PHE A 13 -2.32 -1.52 -1.54
C PHE A 13 -1.25 -0.60 -0.98
N ILE A 14 -0.43 -0.06 -1.86
CA ILE A 14 0.78 0.68 -1.51
C ILE A 14 0.61 2.13 -1.92
N ASP A 15 0.65 3.02 -0.94
CA ASP A 15 0.80 4.45 -1.18
C ASP A 15 2.27 4.74 -1.49
N GLY A 16 2.59 4.86 -2.78
CA GLY A 16 3.96 5.04 -3.23
C GLY A 16 4.59 6.35 -2.79
N GLN A 17 3.78 7.41 -2.58
CA GLN A 17 4.28 8.67 -2.06
C GLN A 17 4.59 8.55 -0.57
N ASN A 18 3.69 7.97 0.23
CA ASN A 18 3.91 7.77 1.65
C ASN A 18 5.11 6.84 1.90
N LEU A 19 5.24 5.76 1.13
CA LEU A 19 6.39 4.86 1.17
C LEU A 19 7.70 5.60 0.88
N TYR A 20 7.75 6.41 -0.18
CA TYR A 20 8.96 7.18 -0.52
C TYR A 20 9.31 8.22 0.56
N MET A 21 8.31 8.94 1.07
CA MET A 21 8.49 9.95 2.12
C MET A 21 8.98 9.33 3.43
N GLY A 22 8.47 8.15 3.79
CA GLY A 22 8.85 7.43 5.00
C GLY A 22 10.12 6.58 4.88
N THR A 23 10.81 6.56 3.74
CA THR A 23 12.03 5.77 3.54
C THR A 23 13.17 6.59 2.91
N ALA A 24 13.12 6.79 1.59
CA ALA A 24 14.22 7.40 0.84
C ALA A 24 14.36 8.91 1.07
N LYS A 25 13.29 9.57 1.55
CA LYS A 25 13.28 11.01 1.83
C LYS A 25 13.43 11.36 3.32
N LEU A 26 13.80 10.40 4.16
CA LEU A 26 14.10 10.66 5.57
C LEU A 26 15.34 11.54 5.70
N GLU A 27 15.33 12.45 6.68
CA GLU A 27 16.51 13.25 7.04
C GLU A 27 17.56 12.40 7.77
N GLU A 28 17.09 11.47 8.61
CA GLU A 28 17.93 10.54 9.37
C GLU A 28 17.85 9.14 8.76
N ASN A 29 19.00 8.53 8.47
CA ASN A 29 19.14 7.17 7.94
C ASN A 29 18.21 6.86 6.74
N PRO A 30 18.28 7.63 5.64
CA PRO A 30 17.50 7.35 4.45
C PRO A 30 17.89 5.99 3.87
N TRP A 31 16.87 5.23 3.47
CA TRP A 31 17.07 3.93 2.83
C TRP A 31 16.11 3.78 1.65
N LYS A 32 16.52 2.99 0.66
CA LYS A 32 15.72 2.71 -0.52
C LYS A 32 15.17 1.30 -0.42
N ILE A 33 13.87 1.17 -0.65
CA ILE A 33 13.25 -0.15 -0.69
C ILE A 33 13.70 -0.91 -1.93
N ASN A 34 14.15 -2.15 -1.73
CA ASN A 34 14.35 -3.08 -2.84
C ASN A 34 12.99 -3.68 -3.20
N LEU A 35 12.42 -3.26 -4.32
CA LEU A 35 11.06 -3.63 -4.73
C LEU A 35 10.91 -5.14 -4.96
N GLU A 36 11.93 -5.82 -5.51
CA GLU A 36 11.89 -7.27 -5.73
C GLU A 36 11.83 -8.03 -4.40
N ARG A 37 12.72 -7.69 -3.46
CA ARG A 37 12.70 -8.26 -2.10
C ARG A 37 11.40 -7.94 -1.38
N PHE A 38 10.87 -6.73 -1.58
CA PHE A 38 9.60 -6.33 -0.98
C PHE A 38 8.42 -7.14 -1.52
N ARG A 39 8.40 -7.43 -2.83
CA ARG A 39 7.40 -8.31 -3.43
C ARG A 39 7.48 -9.74 -2.89
N ILE A 40 8.69 -10.28 -2.74
CA ILE A 40 8.92 -11.61 -2.16
C ILE A 40 8.46 -11.64 -0.71
N TYR A 41 8.79 -10.62 0.07
CA TYR A 41 8.34 -10.48 1.46
C TYR A 41 6.80 -10.51 1.59
N PHE A 42 6.10 -9.80 0.71
CA PHE A 42 4.63 -9.83 0.63
C PHE A 42 4.07 -11.21 0.33
N GLU A 43 4.64 -11.90 -0.64
CA GLU A 43 4.23 -13.25 -1.00
C GLU A 43 4.45 -14.24 0.14
N GLN A 44 5.63 -14.22 0.75
CA GLN A 44 6.04 -15.23 1.73
C GLN A 44 5.42 -15.00 3.11
N LYS A 45 5.44 -13.76 3.61
CA LYS A 45 4.99 -13.45 4.98
C LYS A 45 3.49 -13.27 5.07
N TYR A 46 2.87 -12.66 4.05
CA TYR A 46 1.46 -12.29 4.10
C TYR A 46 0.61 -12.89 2.98
N HIS A 47 1.16 -13.81 2.18
CA HIS A 47 0.42 -14.51 1.13
C HIS A 47 -0.24 -13.56 0.12
N VAL A 48 0.47 -12.48 -0.23
CA VAL A 48 -0.04 -11.49 -1.18
C VAL A 48 0.03 -12.04 -2.61
N SER A 49 -1.15 -12.17 -3.22
CA SER A 49 -1.28 -12.56 -4.62
C SER A 49 -1.18 -11.36 -5.57
N ASN A 50 -1.78 -10.22 -5.20
CA ASN A 50 -1.75 -8.98 -6.00
C ASN A 50 -1.29 -7.80 -5.13
N ALA A 51 -0.36 -7.00 -5.65
CA ALA A 51 0.15 -5.81 -4.97
C ALA A 51 -0.01 -4.59 -5.88
N TYR A 52 -0.90 -3.67 -5.49
CA TYR A 52 -1.26 -2.47 -6.24
C TYR A 52 -0.45 -1.27 -5.73
N TYR A 53 0.40 -0.72 -6.59
CA TYR A 53 1.29 0.39 -6.26
C TYR A 53 0.74 1.68 -6.85
N PHE A 54 0.36 2.62 -5.98
CA PHE A 54 -0.29 3.86 -6.41
C PHE A 54 0.71 5.00 -6.47
N LEU A 55 0.67 5.74 -7.58
CA LEU A 55 1.40 6.99 -7.79
C LEU A 55 0.44 8.07 -8.27
N GLY A 56 0.87 9.33 -8.13
CA GLY A 56 0.13 10.49 -8.64
C GLY A 56 0.09 10.51 -10.18
N TYR A 57 0.30 11.68 -10.79
CA TYR A 57 0.36 11.76 -12.25
C TYR A 57 1.67 11.18 -12.81
N VAL A 58 1.59 10.69 -14.04
CA VAL A 58 2.74 10.19 -14.81
C VAL A 58 3.73 11.33 -15.05
N GLN A 59 5.01 11.07 -14.78
CA GLN A 59 6.12 11.98 -15.04
C GLN A 59 7.14 11.25 -15.91
N GLU A 60 7.46 11.82 -17.07
CA GLU A 60 8.41 11.22 -18.03
C GLU A 60 9.77 10.91 -17.39
N ALA A 61 10.24 11.79 -16.50
CA ALA A 61 11.50 11.63 -15.77
C ALA A 61 11.55 10.39 -14.85
N ASN A 62 10.40 9.78 -14.53
CA ASN A 62 10.30 8.63 -13.62
C ASN A 62 10.07 7.29 -14.35
N GLN A 63 10.22 7.25 -15.68
CA GLN A 63 9.95 6.04 -16.48
C GLN A 63 10.71 4.80 -16.00
N GLU A 64 12.00 4.95 -15.65
CA GLU A 64 12.79 3.83 -15.12
C GLU A 64 12.24 3.27 -13.79
N LEU A 65 11.68 4.14 -12.94
CA LEU A 65 11.07 3.71 -11.68
C LEU A 65 9.79 2.92 -11.97
N TYR A 66 8.98 3.38 -12.91
CA TYR A 66 7.74 2.69 -13.30
C TYR A 66 8.05 1.29 -13.83
N GLU A 67 9.04 1.16 -14.69
CA GLU A 67 9.51 -0.15 -15.17
C GLU A 67 9.99 -1.05 -14.03
N LYS A 68 10.75 -0.51 -13.07
CA LYS A 68 11.23 -1.28 -11.91
C LYS A 68 10.08 -1.79 -11.05
N ILE A 69 9.06 -0.97 -10.81
CA ILE A 69 7.85 -1.35 -10.06
C ILE A 69 7.11 -2.49 -10.77
N GLN A 70 6.89 -2.37 -12.08
CA GLN A 70 6.20 -3.39 -12.85
C GLN A 70 7.01 -4.69 -12.97
N LYS A 71 8.31 -4.61 -13.24
CA LYS A 71 9.22 -5.77 -13.31
C LYS A 71 9.30 -6.52 -11.97
N ALA A 72 9.20 -5.81 -10.85
CA ALA A 72 9.12 -6.40 -9.52
C ALA A 72 7.77 -7.06 -9.21
N GLY A 73 6.80 -7.07 -10.13
CA GLY A 73 5.53 -7.79 -9.98
C GLY A 73 4.43 -7.00 -9.26
N PHE A 74 4.51 -5.67 -9.26
CA PHE A 74 3.44 -4.79 -8.78
C PHE A 74 2.55 -4.33 -9.93
N VAL A 75 1.25 -4.19 -9.65
CA VAL A 75 0.29 -3.52 -10.52
C VAL A 75 0.39 -2.02 -10.28
N LEU A 76 1.04 -1.30 -11.20
CA LEU A 76 1.22 0.14 -11.11
C LEU A 76 -0.08 0.87 -11.51
N ILE A 77 -0.59 1.72 -10.62
CA ILE A 77 -1.82 2.51 -10.81
C ILE A 77 -1.46 3.99 -10.65
N PHE A 78 -1.87 4.80 -11.62
CA PHE A 78 -1.76 6.25 -11.54
C PHE A 78 -3.12 6.86 -11.25
N ARG A 79 -3.12 7.98 -10.53
CA ARG A 79 -4.34 8.78 -10.36
C ARG A 79 -4.80 9.32 -11.72
N GLU A 80 -6.06 9.08 -12.06
CA GLU A 80 -6.68 9.64 -13.27
C GLU A 80 -6.92 11.14 -13.06
N HIS A 81 -6.16 11.99 -13.77
CA HIS A 81 -6.48 13.41 -13.91
C HIS A 81 -6.14 13.91 -15.30
N ASN A 82 -7.03 14.76 -15.82
CA ASN A 82 -6.79 15.51 -17.04
C ASN A 82 -5.57 16.42 -16.85
N THR A 83 -4.64 16.34 -17.79
CA THR A 83 -3.44 17.21 -17.90
C THR A 83 -3.77 18.71 -17.88
N ALA A 84 -5.03 19.11 -18.05
CA ALA A 84 -5.50 20.49 -17.96
C ALA A 84 -5.61 21.07 -16.53
N MET A 85 -5.51 20.25 -15.47
CA MET A 85 -5.53 20.69 -14.07
C MET A 85 -4.15 20.56 -13.39
N ILE A 86 -3.07 20.96 -14.09
CA ILE A 86 -1.73 21.14 -13.50
C ILE A 86 -1.73 22.41 -12.61
N GLY A 87 -2.66 22.47 -11.66
CA GLY A 87 -2.76 23.53 -10.66
C GLY A 87 -2.04 23.12 -9.39
N LYS A 88 -0.71 23.32 -9.32
CA LYS A 88 0.18 23.41 -8.13
C LYS A 88 0.09 22.40 -6.96
N LYS A 89 -0.90 21.51 -6.88
CA LYS A 89 -1.04 20.50 -5.84
C LYS A 89 -0.63 19.15 -6.41
N LYS A 90 0.49 18.64 -5.90
CA LYS A 90 0.89 17.24 -6.05
C LYS A 90 -0.26 16.37 -5.52
N GLY A 91 -0.99 15.72 -6.43
CA GLY A 91 -2.19 14.96 -6.07
C GLY A 91 -1.82 13.75 -5.21
N ASN A 92 -2.36 13.69 -3.99
CA ASN A 92 -2.36 12.48 -3.18
C ASN A 92 -3.20 11.38 -3.86
N VAL A 93 -3.00 10.12 -3.47
CA VAL A 93 -3.67 8.94 -4.05
C VAL A 93 -4.67 8.32 -3.08
N ASP A 94 -4.95 9.01 -1.98
CA ASP A 94 -5.64 8.43 -0.81
C ASP A 94 -7.07 8.02 -1.16
N SER A 95 -7.80 8.90 -1.85
CA SER A 95 -9.15 8.58 -2.35
C SER A 95 -9.15 7.45 -3.37
N ASP A 96 -8.13 7.37 -4.24
CA ASP A 96 -8.00 6.32 -5.24
C ASP A 96 -7.76 4.96 -4.57
N ILE A 97 -6.88 4.88 -3.58
CA ILE A 97 -6.63 3.67 -2.79
C ILE A 97 -7.89 3.24 -2.05
N ILE A 98 -8.52 4.16 -1.31
CA ILE A 98 -9.76 3.88 -0.57
C ILE A 98 -10.82 3.35 -1.53
N PHE A 99 -11.06 4.03 -2.65
CA PHE A 99 -12.07 3.63 -3.61
C PHE A 99 -11.75 2.28 -4.26
N GLN A 100 -10.49 2.00 -4.61
CA GLN A 100 -10.10 0.71 -5.19
C GLN A 100 -10.35 -0.44 -4.20
N ILE A 101 -9.98 -0.27 -2.92
CA ILE A 101 -10.27 -1.27 -1.88
C ILE A 101 -11.78 -1.49 -1.76
N MET A 102 -12.55 -0.42 -1.58
CA MET A 102 -14.00 -0.50 -1.43
C MET A 102 -14.69 -1.10 -2.66
N LYS A 103 -14.25 -0.76 -3.87
CA LYS A 103 -14.75 -1.32 -5.12
C LYS A 103 -14.52 -2.82 -5.19
N LYS A 104 -13.32 -3.30 -4.83
CA LYS A 104 -12.99 -4.73 -4.83
C LYS A 104 -13.80 -5.51 -3.79
N LEU A 105 -14.02 -4.93 -2.61
CA LEU A 105 -14.91 -5.48 -1.58
C LEU A 105 -16.36 -5.56 -2.09
N TYR A 106 -16.89 -4.46 -2.63
CA TYR A 106 -18.25 -4.37 -3.15
C TYR A 106 -18.50 -5.35 -4.31
N LYS A 107 -17.52 -5.49 -5.22
CA LYS A 107 -17.57 -6.42 -6.35
C LYS A 107 -17.32 -7.88 -5.96
N LYS A 108 -17.04 -8.15 -4.68
CA LYS A 108 -16.78 -9.49 -4.14
C LYS A 108 -15.68 -10.22 -4.90
N GLU A 109 -14.58 -9.52 -5.19
CA GLU A 109 -13.41 -10.16 -5.77
C GLU A 109 -12.85 -11.25 -4.84
N ASP A 110 -12.26 -12.29 -5.42
CA ASP A 110 -11.71 -13.46 -4.70
C ASP A 110 -10.37 -13.11 -4.01
N PHE A 111 -10.47 -12.44 -2.86
CA PHE A 111 -9.35 -12.16 -1.97
C PHE A 111 -9.81 -12.10 -0.51
N GLU A 112 -8.92 -12.48 0.41
CA GLU A 112 -9.25 -12.62 1.82
C GLU A 112 -9.13 -11.28 2.55
N LYS A 113 -7.92 -10.73 2.63
CA LYS A 113 -7.66 -9.53 3.42
C LYS A 113 -6.80 -8.51 2.69
N VAL A 114 -6.87 -7.29 3.21
CA VAL A 114 -6.15 -6.10 2.74
C VAL A 114 -4.90 -5.92 3.58
N ILE A 115 -3.79 -5.67 2.90
CA ILE A 115 -2.60 -5.07 3.49
C ILE A 115 -2.47 -3.65 2.95
N LEU A 116 -2.33 -2.68 3.84
CA LEU A 116 -2.14 -1.27 3.48
C LEU A 116 -0.71 -0.85 3.82
N VAL A 117 0.03 -0.27 2.87
CA VAL A 117 1.33 0.35 3.14
C VAL A 117 1.16 1.86 3.14
N SER A 118 0.98 2.42 4.33
CA SER A 118 0.98 3.86 4.56
C SER A 118 0.99 4.15 6.06
N GLY A 119 1.66 5.23 6.46
CA GLY A 119 1.54 5.85 7.78
C GLY A 119 0.47 6.94 7.88
N ASP A 120 -0.21 7.27 6.77
CA ASP A 120 -1.15 8.38 6.71
C ASP A 120 -2.41 8.13 7.56
N GLY A 121 -2.82 9.16 8.30
CA GLY A 121 -4.01 9.15 9.14
C GLY A 121 -5.31 9.19 8.34
N ASP A 122 -5.26 9.65 7.09
CA ASP A 122 -6.43 9.73 6.21
C ASP A 122 -7.04 8.35 5.90
N TYR A 123 -6.24 7.28 6.04
CA TYR A 123 -6.73 5.89 5.92
C TYR A 123 -7.36 5.33 7.20
N LYS A 124 -7.36 6.05 8.32
CA LYS A 124 -7.80 5.49 9.62
C LYS A 124 -9.23 4.95 9.59
N LEU A 125 -10.15 5.69 8.94
CA LEU A 125 -11.54 5.27 8.81
C LEU A 125 -11.66 3.95 8.03
N LEU A 126 -10.90 3.82 6.94
CA LEU A 126 -10.83 2.58 6.17
C LEU A 126 -10.24 1.43 6.99
N VAL A 127 -9.17 1.68 7.73
CA VAL A 127 -8.51 0.68 8.59
C VAL A 127 -9.48 0.15 9.64
N ASP A 128 -10.22 1.04 10.32
CA ASP A 128 -11.22 0.64 11.33
C ASP A 128 -12.33 -0.21 10.71
N PHE A 129 -12.88 0.25 9.58
CA PHE A 129 -13.88 -0.50 8.84
C PHE A 129 -13.39 -1.90 8.43
N LEU A 130 -12.16 -2.02 7.92
CA LEU A 130 -11.59 -3.30 7.55
C LEU A 130 -11.36 -4.22 8.76
N ILE A 131 -11.09 -3.69 9.95
CA ILE A 131 -10.98 -4.48 11.18
C ILE A 131 -12.36 -5.01 11.58
N GLU A 132 -13.37 -4.14 11.59
CA GLU A 132 -14.76 -4.50 11.91
C GLU A 132 -15.28 -5.61 11.00
N GLU A 133 -14.97 -5.53 9.70
CA GLU A 133 -15.36 -6.53 8.70
C GLU A 133 -14.44 -7.77 8.66
N ASN A 134 -13.42 -7.87 9.54
CA ASN A 134 -12.39 -8.90 9.51
C ASN A 134 -11.69 -9.05 8.14
N ARG A 135 -11.54 -7.92 7.43
CA ARG A 135 -10.89 -7.79 6.11
C ARG A 135 -9.52 -7.13 6.17
N LEU A 136 -9.04 -6.70 7.33
CA LEU A 136 -7.67 -6.21 7.51
C LEU A 136 -6.72 -7.36 7.87
N GLU A 137 -5.59 -7.46 7.18
CA GLU A 137 -4.46 -8.30 7.59
C GLU A 137 -3.42 -7.48 8.35
N LYS A 138 -2.95 -6.39 7.74
CA LYS A 138 -1.90 -5.55 8.33
C LYS A 138 -1.87 -4.15 7.72
N VAL A 139 -1.55 -3.15 8.54
CA VAL A 139 -1.03 -1.86 8.09
C VAL A 139 0.48 -1.86 8.26
N LEU A 140 1.23 -1.66 7.18
CA LEU A 140 2.68 -1.63 7.19
C LEU A 140 3.13 -0.17 7.16
N PHE A 141 3.65 0.28 8.28
CA PHE A 141 4.18 1.64 8.42
C PHE A 141 5.59 1.70 7.82
N PRO A 142 5.85 2.60 6.85
CA PRO A 142 7.19 2.74 6.28
C PRO A 142 8.26 3.10 7.33
N ASN A 143 7.87 3.85 8.37
CA ASN A 143 8.73 4.28 9.47
C ASN A 143 7.89 4.51 10.73
N LYS A 144 8.44 4.10 11.90
CA LYS A 144 7.85 4.31 13.24
C LYS A 144 7.48 5.76 13.55
N LYS A 145 8.28 6.73 13.10
CA LYS A 145 8.06 8.17 13.34
C LYS A 145 6.95 8.77 12.47
N PHE A 146 6.60 8.12 11.36
CA PHE A 146 5.65 8.63 10.37
C PHE A 146 4.25 8.02 10.48
N ALA A 147 4.05 7.06 11.39
CA ALA A 147 2.72 6.59 11.71
C ALA A 147 1.91 7.72 12.38
N SER A 148 0.76 8.07 11.80
CA SER A 148 -0.16 9.04 12.39
C SER A 148 -0.50 8.70 13.84
N SER A 149 -0.63 9.71 14.69
CA SER A 149 -1.03 9.57 16.10
C SER A 149 -2.39 8.89 16.26
N LEU A 150 -3.21 8.89 15.21
CA LEU A 150 -4.48 8.18 15.15
C LEU A 150 -4.32 6.66 15.30
N TYR A 151 -3.16 6.10 14.95
CA TYR A 151 -2.87 4.66 15.08
C TYR A 151 -2.35 4.27 16.48
N LYS A 152 -2.21 5.19 17.44
CA LYS A 152 -1.72 4.88 18.80
C LYS A 152 -2.54 3.82 19.54
N LYS A 153 -3.84 3.72 19.22
CA LYS A 153 -4.76 2.74 19.82
C LYS A 153 -4.91 1.47 18.96
N LEU A 154 -4.25 1.40 17.82
CA LEU A 154 -4.30 0.23 16.95
C LEU A 154 -3.60 -0.94 17.65
N GLY A 155 -4.26 -2.08 17.74
CA GLY A 155 -3.66 -3.29 18.33
C GLY A 155 -2.42 -3.73 17.55
N SER A 156 -1.40 -4.22 18.25
CA SER A 156 -0.13 -4.68 17.64
C SER A 156 -0.33 -5.82 16.63
N GLN A 157 -1.45 -6.54 16.70
CA GLN A 157 -1.84 -7.53 15.71
C GLN A 157 -2.23 -6.92 14.36
N TYR A 158 -2.48 -5.62 14.25
CA TYR A 158 -2.95 -4.97 13.01
C TYR A 158 -1.90 -4.10 12.32
N PHE A 159 -0.70 -3.93 12.88
CA PHE A 159 0.36 -3.20 12.20
C PHE A 159 1.74 -3.85 12.36
N ASP A 160 2.66 -3.49 11.46
CA ASP A 160 4.09 -3.81 11.53
C ASP A 160 4.88 -2.65 10.89
N TYR A 161 6.18 -2.60 11.12
CA TYR A 161 7.07 -1.56 10.55
C TYR A 161 8.00 -2.18 9.50
N LEU A 162 8.29 -1.41 8.44
CA LEU A 162 9.23 -1.83 7.39
C LEU A 162 10.69 -1.54 7.73
N ASP A 163 10.96 -0.77 8.79
CA ASP A 163 12.29 -0.33 9.22
C ASP A 163 12.96 -1.25 10.25
N ASN A 164 12.46 -2.48 10.42
CA ASN A 164 13.01 -3.49 11.33
C ASN A 164 14.00 -4.45 10.63
#